data_AF-A0A8C6TJE1-F1
#
_entry.id   AF-A0A8C6TJE1-F1
#
_cell.length_a   1.000
_cell.length_b   1.000
_cell.length_c   1.000
_cell.angle_alpha   90.00
_cell.angle_beta   90.00
_cell.angle_gamma   90.00
#
_symmetry.space_group_name_H-M   'P 1'
#
loop_
_entity.id
_entity.type
_entity.pdbx_description
1 polymer ?
#
loop_
_entity_poly.entity_id
_entity_poly.type
_entity_poly.pdbx_seq_one_letter_code
_entity_poly.pdbx_strand_id
1 'polypeptide(L)'
;LPPLARRTHLAVTPMTFPLISESAIWSSKQPIPRLDPLHPPFVQKRTISLETPAVHYHNNQRALIMQRKENYRFHQVWRKPFYGTSSEREEYRKEIRDHLKKQIEEKCIALKLQFTNRAKDTEYLCEMDRQHLSKEKEQRILHRQAMTAYRDENKKLMEQGWRDRALTRSQEALKERELLRLNPINWSGTLK
;
A
#
# COMPACT_ATOMS: atom_id res chain seq x y z
N LEU A 1 9.97 -53.57 -17.66
CA LEU A 1 10.08 -53.36 -19.13
C LEU A 1 10.60 -51.95 -19.38
N PRO A 2 11.89 -51.76 -19.72
CA PRO A 2 12.42 -50.45 -20.10
C PRO A 2 12.35 -50.22 -21.63
N PRO A 3 12.31 -48.97 -22.12
CA PRO A 3 12.07 -48.67 -23.53
C PRO A 3 13.36 -48.70 -24.37
N LEU A 4 13.25 -49.24 -25.59
CA LEU A 4 14.29 -49.29 -26.61
C LEU A 4 14.64 -47.89 -27.14
N ALA A 5 15.91 -47.51 -27.00
CA ALA A 5 16.48 -46.32 -27.59
C ALA A 5 16.55 -46.42 -29.13
N ARG A 6 15.85 -45.52 -29.83
CA ARG A 6 15.97 -45.33 -31.28
C ARG A 6 17.31 -44.65 -31.60
N ARG A 7 18.23 -45.40 -32.22
CA ARG A 7 19.43 -44.84 -32.87
C ARG A 7 19.02 -44.13 -34.16
N THR A 8 19.34 -42.84 -34.27
CA THR A 8 19.28 -42.09 -35.53
C THR A 8 20.64 -42.20 -36.23
N HIS A 9 20.68 -42.87 -37.38
CA HIS A 9 21.86 -42.88 -38.25
C HIS A 9 21.99 -41.54 -38.97
N LEU A 10 23.14 -40.87 -38.83
CA LEU A 10 23.53 -39.72 -39.64
C LEU A 10 23.90 -40.24 -41.04
N ALA A 11 23.07 -39.96 -42.04
CA ALA A 11 23.42 -40.20 -43.44
C ALA A 11 24.36 -39.08 -43.91
N VAL A 12 25.63 -39.41 -44.09
CA VAL A 12 26.63 -38.53 -44.72
C VAL A 12 26.39 -38.58 -46.22
N THR A 13 25.96 -37.48 -46.82
CA THR A 13 25.91 -37.30 -48.27
C THR A 13 27.35 -37.18 -48.80
N PRO A 14 27.81 -38.05 -49.72
CA PRO A 14 29.12 -37.89 -50.33
C PRO A 14 29.12 -36.67 -51.26
N MET A 15 30.14 -35.82 -51.09
CA MET A 15 30.47 -34.70 -51.98
C MET A 15 30.96 -35.25 -53.33
N THR A 16 30.07 -35.33 -54.32
CA THR A 16 30.46 -35.51 -55.73
C THR A 16 30.89 -34.16 -56.29
N PHE A 17 32.19 -34.00 -56.54
CA PHE A 17 32.72 -32.89 -57.33
C PHE A 17 32.34 -33.07 -58.81
N PRO A 18 31.98 -32.01 -59.54
CA PRO A 18 31.70 -32.12 -60.96
C PRO A 18 33.00 -32.49 -61.71
N LEU A 19 32.91 -33.52 -62.55
CA LEU A 19 33.96 -33.94 -63.45
C LEU A 19 34.25 -32.79 -64.42
N ILE A 20 35.38 -32.11 -64.24
CA ILE A 20 35.85 -31.10 -65.18
C ILE A 20 36.24 -31.86 -66.45
N SER A 21 35.44 -31.70 -67.51
CA SER A 21 35.75 -32.23 -68.83
C SER A 21 37.05 -31.57 -69.31
N GLU A 22 38.14 -32.34 -69.39
CA GLU A 22 39.48 -31.91 -69.83
C GLU A 22 39.56 -31.56 -71.33
N SER A 23 38.44 -31.21 -71.95
CA SER A 23 38.35 -30.82 -73.36
C SER A 23 38.43 -29.30 -73.52
N ALA A 24 39.42 -28.68 -72.89
CA ALA A 24 39.82 -27.30 -73.18
C ALA A 24 41.32 -27.05 -72.91
N ILE A 25 42.15 -28.09 -73.02
CA ILE A 25 43.60 -27.91 -73.20
C ILE A 25 43.78 -27.35 -74.61
N TRP A 26 43.97 -26.03 -74.70
CA TRP A 26 44.21 -25.30 -75.94
C TRP A 26 45.53 -25.75 -76.56
N SER A 27 45.47 -26.80 -77.37
CA SER A 27 46.46 -27.06 -78.42
C SER A 27 46.06 -26.24 -79.64
N SER A 28 46.75 -25.12 -79.88
CA SER A 28 46.98 -24.55 -81.22
C SER A 28 47.62 -23.17 -81.09
N LYS A 29 48.79 -22.99 -81.72
CA LYS A 29 49.50 -21.73 -81.88
C LYS A 29 48.70 -20.76 -82.78
N GLN A 30 47.63 -20.18 -82.28
CA GLN A 30 46.89 -19.09 -82.94
C GLN A 30 47.28 -17.76 -82.27
N PRO A 31 47.64 -16.72 -83.04
CA PRO A 31 47.86 -15.40 -82.46
C PRO A 31 46.55 -14.89 -81.83
N ILE A 32 46.63 -14.38 -80.60
CA ILE A 32 45.46 -13.78 -79.91
C ILE A 32 44.92 -12.66 -80.82
N PRO A 33 43.65 -12.73 -81.27
CA PRO A 33 43.10 -11.69 -82.13
C PRO A 33 43.08 -10.36 -81.36
N ARG A 34 43.50 -9.26 -82.02
CA ARG A 34 43.46 -7.92 -81.43
C ARG A 34 42.01 -7.60 -81.06
N LEU A 35 41.77 -7.39 -79.76
CA LEU A 35 40.46 -7.06 -79.21
C LEU A 35 40.09 -5.65 -79.68
N ASP A 36 38.94 -5.48 -80.33
CA ASP A 36 38.42 -4.16 -80.69
C ASP A 36 37.80 -3.50 -79.45
N PRO A 37 38.36 -2.39 -78.93
CA PRO A 37 37.83 -1.72 -77.75
C PRO A 37 36.44 -1.10 -77.99
N LEU A 38 36.04 -0.88 -79.25
CA LEU A 38 34.70 -0.38 -79.60
C LEU A 38 33.66 -1.50 -79.69
N HIS A 39 34.08 -2.76 -79.76
CA HIS A 39 33.20 -3.93 -79.88
C HIS A 39 33.65 -5.06 -78.95
N PRO A 40 33.43 -4.93 -77.63
CA PRO A 40 33.73 -6.01 -76.70
C PRO A 40 32.89 -7.25 -77.06
N PRO A 41 33.47 -8.46 -77.00
CA PRO A 41 32.76 -9.68 -77.36
C PRO A 41 31.52 -9.86 -76.48
N PHE A 42 30.41 -10.25 -77.08
CA PHE A 42 29.18 -10.60 -76.37
C PHE A 42 29.38 -11.89 -75.57
N VAL A 43 30.03 -11.78 -74.41
CA VAL A 43 30.07 -12.84 -73.42
C VAL A 43 28.76 -12.81 -72.63
N GLN A 44 28.10 -13.96 -72.50
CA GLN A 44 26.95 -14.09 -71.61
C GLN A 44 27.38 -13.70 -70.19
N LYS A 45 26.91 -12.53 -69.72
CA LYS A 45 27.11 -12.10 -68.34
C LYS A 45 26.41 -13.10 -67.43
N ARG A 46 27.17 -13.83 -66.60
CA ARG A 46 26.58 -14.69 -65.57
C ARG A 46 25.85 -13.79 -64.57
N THR A 47 24.54 -13.91 -64.50
CA THR A 47 23.77 -13.32 -63.40
C THR A 47 24.07 -14.14 -62.14
N ILE A 48 24.95 -13.63 -61.27
CA ILE A 48 25.25 -14.24 -59.98
C ILE A 48 24.29 -13.61 -58.97
N SER A 49 23.34 -14.39 -58.45
CA SER A 49 22.59 -13.98 -57.26
C SER A 49 23.48 -14.13 -56.04
N LEU A 50 23.72 -13.02 -55.32
CA LEU A 50 24.40 -13.02 -54.01
C LEU A 50 23.49 -13.47 -52.86
N GLU A 51 22.21 -13.72 -53.17
CA GLU A 51 21.26 -14.21 -52.19
C GLU A 51 21.71 -15.58 -51.66
N THR A 52 21.52 -15.81 -50.36
CA THR A 52 21.73 -17.11 -49.72
C THR A 52 20.38 -17.74 -49.35
N PRO A 53 19.63 -18.30 -50.32
CA PRO A 53 18.29 -18.86 -50.10
C PRO A 53 18.18 -19.78 -48.90
N ALA A 54 19.20 -20.63 -48.67
CA ALA A 54 19.22 -21.56 -47.54
C ALA A 54 19.25 -20.85 -46.18
N VAL A 55 20.04 -19.77 -46.05
CA VAL A 55 20.15 -18.98 -44.81
C VAL A 55 18.87 -18.17 -44.57
N HIS A 56 18.33 -17.56 -45.63
CA HIS A 56 17.05 -16.86 -45.55
C HIS A 56 15.90 -17.81 -45.18
N TYR A 57 15.87 -19.00 -45.76
CA TYR A 57 14.89 -20.03 -45.41
C TYR A 57 15.01 -20.45 -43.94
N HIS A 58 16.23 -20.71 -43.45
CA HIS A 58 16.47 -21.04 -42.05
C HIS A 58 15.99 -19.93 -41.10
N ASN A 59 16.34 -18.68 -41.39
CA ASN A 59 15.93 -17.53 -40.58
C ASN A 59 14.41 -17.35 -40.55
N ASN A 60 13.74 -17.54 -41.70
CA ASN A 60 12.29 -17.48 -41.78
C ASN A 60 11.62 -18.60 -40.97
N GLN A 61 12.13 -19.84 -41.06
CA GLN A 61 11.64 -20.95 -40.24
C GLN A 61 11.81 -20.66 -38.74
N ARG A 62 12.95 -20.11 -38.33
CA ARG A 62 13.20 -19.72 -36.94
C ARG A 62 12.22 -18.65 -36.47
N ALA A 63 11.98 -17.62 -37.27
CA ALA A 63 11.03 -16.55 -36.94
C ALA A 63 9.61 -17.10 -36.73
N LEU A 64 9.13 -17.97 -37.62
CA LEU A 64 7.83 -18.62 -37.49
C LEU A 64 7.72 -19.49 -36.24
N ILE A 65 8.76 -20.26 -35.92
CA ILE A 65 8.77 -21.08 -34.70
C ILE A 65 8.69 -20.20 -33.45
N MET A 66 9.45 -19.09 -33.40
CA MET A 66 9.40 -18.16 -32.28
C MET A 66 8.02 -17.52 -32.15
N GLN A 67 7.42 -17.07 -33.25
CA GLN A 67 6.08 -16.49 -33.25
C GLN A 67 5.02 -17.48 -32.74
N ARG A 68 5.09 -18.74 -33.20
CA ARG A 68 4.18 -19.80 -32.73
C ARG A 68 4.35 -20.10 -31.24
N LYS A 69 5.59 -20.14 -30.75
CA LYS A 69 5.88 -20.36 -29.33
C LYS A 69 5.35 -19.22 -28.47
N GLU A 70 5.53 -17.97 -28.90
CA GLU A 70 5.03 -16.82 -28.17
C GLU A 70 3.51 -16.79 -28.13
N ASN A 71 2.88 -17.08 -29.28
CA ASN A 71 1.43 -17.25 -29.36
C ASN A 71 0.96 -18.35 -28.39
N TYR A 72 1.60 -19.53 -28.42
CA TYR A 72 1.24 -20.61 -27.50
C TYR A 72 1.36 -20.18 -26.03
N ARG A 73 2.44 -19.48 -25.66
CA ARG A 73 2.68 -18.98 -24.30
C ARG A 73 1.60 -18.02 -23.85
N PHE A 74 1.33 -16.99 -24.64
CA PHE A 74 0.33 -15.96 -24.34
C PHE A 74 -1.05 -16.58 -24.11
N HIS A 75 -1.38 -17.60 -24.90
CA HIS A 75 -2.71 -18.19 -24.89
C HIS A 75 -2.86 -19.40 -23.94
N GLN A 76 -1.81 -19.81 -23.21
CA GLN A 76 -1.88 -20.95 -22.29
C GLN A 76 -2.97 -20.82 -21.22
N VAL A 77 -3.12 -19.63 -20.65
CA VAL A 77 -3.96 -19.45 -19.45
C VAL A 77 -5.45 -19.57 -19.79
N TRP A 78 -5.92 -18.84 -20.81
CA TRP A 78 -7.33 -18.86 -21.20
C TRP A 78 -7.69 -20.08 -22.07
N ARG A 79 -6.71 -20.82 -22.59
CA ARG A 79 -6.95 -22.09 -23.28
C ARG A 79 -7.50 -23.15 -22.32
N LYS A 80 -6.95 -23.24 -21.10
CA LYS A 80 -7.25 -24.33 -20.13
C LYS A 80 -8.76 -24.51 -19.86
N PRO A 81 -9.56 -23.46 -19.62
CA PRO A 81 -11.00 -23.60 -19.35
C PRO A 81 -11.81 -24.16 -20.53
N PHE A 82 -11.49 -23.77 -21.77
CA PHE A 82 -12.32 -24.04 -22.94
C PHE A 82 -11.77 -25.15 -23.84
N TYR A 83 -10.45 -25.19 -24.05
CA TYR A 83 -9.76 -26.04 -25.01
C TYR A 83 -8.67 -26.93 -24.38
N GLY A 84 -8.66 -27.01 -23.04
CA GLY A 84 -7.81 -27.91 -22.27
C GLY A 84 -8.33 -29.35 -22.27
N THR A 85 -7.46 -30.27 -21.89
CA THR A 85 -7.82 -31.66 -21.56
C THR A 85 -8.78 -31.69 -20.37
N SER A 86 -9.45 -32.83 -20.15
CA SER A 86 -10.37 -32.97 -19.01
C SER A 86 -9.70 -32.70 -17.66
N SER A 87 -8.43 -33.09 -17.52
CA SER A 87 -7.63 -32.84 -16.32
C SER A 87 -7.36 -31.35 -16.12
N GLU A 88 -6.88 -30.66 -17.16
CA GLU A 88 -6.57 -29.22 -17.09
C GLU A 88 -7.81 -28.37 -16.76
N ARG A 89 -8.98 -28.75 -17.30
CA ARG A 89 -10.25 -28.07 -16.98
C ARG A 89 -10.65 -28.25 -15.53
N GLU A 90 -10.45 -29.44 -14.96
CA GLU A 90 -10.77 -29.67 -13.55
C GLU A 90 -9.79 -28.95 -12.62
N GLU A 91 -8.51 -28.94 -12.96
CA GLU A 91 -7.50 -28.20 -12.20
C GLU A 91 -7.82 -26.70 -12.17
N TYR A 92 -8.18 -26.11 -13.31
CA TYR A 92 -8.64 -24.72 -13.36
C TYR A 92 -9.88 -24.47 -12.47
N ARG A 93 -10.89 -25.34 -12.53
CA ARG A 93 -12.07 -25.22 -11.65
C ARG A 93 -11.71 -25.33 -10.18
N LYS A 94 -10.78 -26.22 -9.83
CA LYS A 94 -10.26 -26.38 -8.48
C LYS A 94 -9.56 -25.11 -8.00
N GLU A 95 -8.66 -24.56 -8.80
CA GLU A 95 -7.96 -23.30 -8.50
C GLU A 95 -8.94 -22.16 -8.22
N ILE A 96 -9.99 -22.01 -9.03
CA ILE A 96 -11.03 -21.00 -8.81
C ILE A 96 -11.77 -21.21 -7.49
N ARG A 97 -12.16 -22.46 -7.18
CA ARG A 97 -12.81 -22.78 -5.89
C ARG A 97 -11.90 -22.49 -4.71
N ASP A 98 -10.61 -22.80 -4.82
CA ASP A 98 -9.63 -22.58 -3.75
C ASP A 98 -9.38 -21.08 -3.53
N HIS A 99 -9.31 -20.28 -4.61
CA HIS A 99 -9.25 -18.81 -4.50
C HIS A 99 -10.51 -18.24 -3.83
N LEU A 100 -11.70 -18.70 -4.23
CA LEU A 100 -12.95 -18.25 -3.62
C LEU A 100 -13.01 -18.59 -2.13
N LYS A 101 -12.60 -19.80 -1.72
CA LYS A 101 -12.51 -20.19 -0.32
C LYS A 101 -11.57 -19.26 0.46
N LYS A 102 -10.39 -18.99 -0.09
CA LYS A 102 -9.41 -18.08 0.51
C LYS A 102 -9.99 -16.67 0.67
N GLN A 103 -10.66 -16.14 -0.34
CA GLN A 103 -11.31 -14.83 -0.27
C GLN A 103 -12.40 -14.78 0.81
N ILE A 104 -13.21 -15.83 0.94
CA ILE A 104 -14.24 -15.94 1.98
C ILE A 104 -13.60 -15.97 3.36
N GLU A 105 -12.54 -16.76 3.54
CA GLU A 105 -11.82 -16.86 4.81
C GLU A 105 -11.18 -15.53 5.22
N GLU A 106 -10.47 -14.87 4.31
CA GLU A 106 -9.86 -13.54 4.52
C GLU A 106 -10.92 -12.51 4.90
N LYS A 107 -12.08 -12.49 4.21
CA LYS A 107 -13.19 -11.59 4.54
C LYS A 107 -13.79 -11.90 5.91
N CYS A 108 -13.94 -13.17 6.27
CA CYS A 108 -14.43 -13.58 7.58
C CYS A 108 -13.49 -13.14 8.70
N ILE A 109 -12.17 -13.33 8.52
CA ILE A 109 -11.15 -12.88 9.48
C ILE A 109 -11.18 -11.35 9.62
N ALA A 110 -11.25 -10.62 8.50
CA ALA A 110 -11.31 -9.15 8.52
C ALA A 110 -12.55 -8.63 9.26
N LEU A 111 -13.72 -9.25 9.04
CA LEU A 111 -14.95 -8.89 9.74
C LEU A 111 -14.84 -9.19 11.25
N LYS A 112 -14.34 -10.36 11.64
CA LYS A 112 -14.12 -10.70 13.05
C LYS A 112 -13.21 -9.68 13.73
N LEU A 113 -12.08 -9.34 13.10
CA LEU A 113 -11.15 -8.34 13.62
C LEU A 113 -11.84 -6.97 13.76
N GLN A 114 -12.59 -6.54 12.75
CA GLN A 114 -13.35 -5.29 12.80
C GLN A 114 -14.34 -5.27 13.97
N PHE A 115 -15.10 -6.34 14.19
CA PHE A 115 -16.02 -6.44 15.33
C PHE A 115 -15.29 -6.39 16.66
N THR A 116 -14.17 -7.11 16.81
CA THR A 116 -13.39 -7.07 18.05
C THR A 116 -12.81 -5.69 18.35
N ASN A 117 -12.36 -4.96 17.31
CA ASN A 117 -11.85 -3.60 17.49
C ASN A 117 -12.97 -2.64 17.88
N ARG A 118 -14.13 -2.71 17.20
CA ARG A 118 -15.30 -1.90 17.57
C ARG A 118 -15.75 -2.14 19.00
N ALA A 119 -15.76 -3.40 19.45
CA ALA A 119 -16.10 -3.74 20.83
C ALA A 119 -15.11 -3.09 21.83
N LYS A 120 -13.81 -3.20 21.58
CA LYS A 120 -12.77 -2.54 22.40
C LYS A 120 -12.91 -1.02 22.42
N ASP A 121 -13.18 -0.41 21.26
CA ASP A 121 -13.38 1.03 21.15
C ASP A 121 -14.60 1.48 21.97
N THR A 122 -15.70 0.72 21.90
CA THR A 122 -16.90 1.02 22.70
C THR A 122 -16.66 0.86 24.20
N GLU A 123 -15.97 -0.20 24.62
CA GLU A 123 -15.62 -0.41 26.02
C GLU A 123 -14.73 0.73 26.55
N TYR A 124 -13.76 1.16 25.75
CA TYR A 124 -12.90 2.29 26.07
C TYR A 124 -13.69 3.59 26.25
N LEU A 125 -14.62 3.90 25.33
CA LEU A 125 -15.47 5.09 25.42
C LEU A 125 -16.38 5.04 26.65
N CYS A 126 -16.98 3.89 26.96
CA CYS A 126 -17.79 3.71 28.17
C CYS A 126 -16.98 3.94 29.45
N GLU A 127 -15.75 3.43 29.51
CA GLU A 127 -14.88 3.62 30.67
C GLU A 127 -14.44 5.08 30.81
N MET A 128 -14.13 5.76 29.71
CA MET A 128 -13.85 7.19 29.70
C MET A 128 -15.04 8.01 30.23
N ASP A 129 -16.24 7.76 29.74
CA ASP A 129 -17.45 8.45 30.18
C ASP A 129 -17.70 8.24 31.68
N ARG A 130 -17.57 6.99 32.16
CA ARG A 130 -17.66 6.65 33.58
C ARG A 130 -16.69 7.46 34.43
N GLN A 131 -15.44 7.61 33.98
CA GLN A 131 -14.42 8.40 34.68
C GLN A 131 -14.75 9.89 34.66
N HIS A 132 -15.23 10.42 33.55
CA HIS A 132 -15.64 11.82 33.44
C HIS A 132 -16.80 12.15 34.39
N LEU A 133 -17.84 11.31 34.41
CA LEU A 133 -18.97 11.48 35.34
C LEU A 133 -18.52 11.40 36.81
N SER A 134 -17.59 10.50 37.13
CA SER A 134 -17.03 10.42 38.48
C SER A 134 -16.29 11.69 38.87
N LYS A 135 -15.42 12.22 37.99
CA LYS A 135 -14.66 13.45 38.22
C LYS A 135 -15.59 14.65 38.37
N GLU A 136 -16.61 14.77 37.52
CA GLU A 136 -17.56 15.87 37.59
C GLU A 136 -18.35 15.84 38.91
N LYS A 137 -18.78 14.65 39.34
CA LYS A 137 -19.43 14.47 40.65
C LYS A 137 -18.52 14.92 41.78
N GLU A 138 -17.25 14.51 41.77
CA GLU A 138 -16.26 14.90 42.77
C GLU A 138 -16.04 16.42 42.79
N GLN A 139 -15.88 17.04 41.62
CA GLN A 139 -15.74 18.50 41.49
C GLN A 139 -16.95 19.25 42.05
N ARG A 140 -18.18 18.77 41.78
CA ARG A 140 -19.41 19.35 42.35
C ARG A 140 -19.43 19.26 43.88
N ILE A 141 -18.99 18.13 44.44
CA ILE A 141 -18.90 17.94 45.89
C ILE A 141 -17.87 18.90 46.49
N LEU A 142 -16.65 18.95 45.92
CA LEU A 142 -15.59 19.85 46.38
C LEU A 142 -16.01 21.31 46.31
N HIS A 143 -16.65 21.71 45.21
CA HIS A 143 -17.17 23.06 45.06
C HIS A 143 -18.22 23.39 46.13
N ARG A 144 -19.20 22.49 46.36
CA ARG A 144 -20.20 22.67 47.41
C ARG A 144 -19.55 22.78 48.80
N GLN A 145 -18.57 21.94 49.11
CA GLN A 145 -17.83 21.98 50.37
C GLN A 145 -17.11 23.32 50.55
N ALA A 146 -16.40 23.77 49.52
CA ALA A 146 -15.71 25.06 49.53
C ALA A 146 -16.70 26.23 49.75
N MET A 147 -17.82 26.26 49.03
CA MET A 147 -18.84 27.30 49.19
C MET A 147 -19.48 27.29 50.58
N THR A 148 -19.67 26.10 51.16
CA THR A 148 -20.19 25.97 52.53
C THR A 148 -19.17 26.52 53.53
N ALA A 149 -17.89 26.19 53.37
CA ALA A 149 -16.82 26.72 54.22
C ALA A 149 -16.74 28.26 54.15
N TYR A 150 -16.79 28.84 52.95
CA TYR A 150 -16.81 30.30 52.80
C TYR A 150 -18.01 30.95 53.47
N ARG A 151 -19.21 30.37 53.31
CA ARG A 151 -20.42 30.86 53.97
C ARG A 151 -20.25 30.87 55.49
N ASP A 152 -19.71 29.79 56.05
CA ASP A 152 -19.58 29.63 57.49
C ASP A 152 -18.51 30.57 58.07
N GLU A 153 -17.38 30.76 57.38
CA GLU A 153 -16.36 31.75 57.77
C GLU A 153 -16.88 33.19 57.66
N ASN A 154 -17.61 33.53 56.60
CA ASN A 154 -18.25 34.84 56.48
C ASN A 154 -19.24 35.10 57.62
N LYS A 155 -20.00 34.08 58.03
CA LYS A 155 -20.90 34.18 59.18
C LYS A 155 -20.12 34.45 60.47
N LYS A 156 -19.04 33.70 60.73
CA LYS A 156 -18.18 33.93 61.91
C LYS A 156 -17.63 35.36 61.94
N LEU A 157 -17.12 35.84 60.81
CA LEU A 157 -16.59 37.20 60.67
C LEU A 157 -17.65 38.27 60.95
N MET A 158 -18.86 38.08 60.43
CA MET A 158 -19.99 38.98 60.68
C MET A 158 -20.38 39.01 62.15
N GLU A 159 -20.48 37.85 62.79
CA GLU A 159 -20.78 37.75 64.22
C GLU A 159 -19.67 38.38 65.08
N GLN A 160 -18.41 38.19 64.72
CA GLN A 160 -17.28 38.84 65.39
C GLN A 160 -17.38 40.36 65.27
N GLY A 161 -17.59 40.89 64.06
CA GLY A 161 -17.78 42.32 63.85
C GLY A 161 -18.99 42.89 64.60
N TRP A 162 -20.04 42.09 64.81
CA TRP A 162 -21.17 42.47 65.66
C TRP A 162 -20.78 42.56 67.15
N ARG A 163 -20.04 41.58 67.67
CA ARG A 163 -19.53 41.59 69.05
C ARG A 163 -18.59 42.76 69.28
N ASP A 164 -17.66 43.02 68.36
CA ASP A 164 -16.70 44.11 68.46
C ASP A 164 -17.40 45.46 68.46
N ARG A 165 -18.36 45.70 67.54
CA ARG A 165 -19.16 46.94 67.53
C ARG A 165 -20.01 47.11 68.78
N ALA A 166 -20.55 46.02 69.35
CA ALA A 166 -21.28 46.09 70.61
C ALA A 166 -20.36 46.47 71.78
N LEU A 167 -19.15 45.90 71.82
CA LEU A 167 -18.14 46.21 72.82
C LEU A 167 -17.68 47.67 72.72
N THR A 168 -17.35 48.15 71.51
CA THR A 168 -16.93 49.54 71.27
C THR A 168 -18.01 50.51 71.72
N ARG A 169 -19.28 50.29 71.34
CA ARG A 169 -20.40 51.13 71.81
C ARG A 169 -20.55 51.13 73.33
N SER A 170 -20.36 49.98 73.98
CA SER A 170 -20.40 49.88 75.44
C SER A 170 -19.25 50.67 76.09
N GLN A 171 -18.05 50.61 75.53
CA GLN A 171 -16.89 51.35 76.04
C GLN A 171 -17.03 52.86 75.82
N GLU A 172 -17.53 53.28 74.65
CA GLU A 172 -17.85 54.68 74.35
C GLU A 172 -18.88 55.22 75.35
N ALA A 173 -19.97 54.49 75.60
CA ALA A 173 -20.97 54.89 76.59
C ALA A 173 -20.40 55.03 78.01
N LEU A 174 -19.46 54.16 78.41
CA LEU A 174 -18.76 54.29 79.71
C LEU A 174 -17.88 55.55 79.75
N LYS A 175 -17.08 55.79 78.70
CA LYS A 175 -16.24 56.98 78.60
C LYS A 175 -17.07 58.27 78.63
N GLU A 176 -18.19 58.31 77.90
CA GLU A 176 -19.10 59.46 77.93
C GLU A 176 -19.68 59.69 79.33
N ARG A 177 -20.07 58.62 80.06
CA ARG A 177 -20.51 58.74 81.45
C ARG A 177 -19.42 59.29 82.38
N GLU A 178 -18.17 58.86 82.19
CA GLU A 178 -17.02 59.40 82.94
C GLU A 178 -16.79 60.88 82.62
N LEU A 179 -16.87 61.27 81.35
CA LEU A 179 -16.76 62.68 80.94
C LEU A 179 -17.88 63.54 81.53
N LEU A 180 -19.11 63.03 81.59
CA LEU A 180 -20.23 63.74 82.21
C LEU A 180 -20.05 64.01 83.71
N ARG A 181 -19.26 63.17 84.42
CA ARG A 181 -18.90 63.45 85.81
C ARG A 181 -18.02 64.70 85.94
N LEU A 182 -17.23 65.02 84.91
CA LEU A 182 -16.32 66.17 84.88
C LEU A 182 -16.97 67.40 84.23
N ASN A 183 -17.83 67.21 83.22
CA ASN A 183 -18.56 68.26 82.54
C ASN A 183 -20.02 67.82 82.32
N PRO A 184 -21.00 68.42 83.02
CA PRO A 184 -22.37 67.89 83.06
C PRO A 184 -23.18 68.07 81.76
N ILE A 185 -22.63 68.74 80.73
CA ILE A 185 -23.33 68.96 79.46
C ILE A 185 -23.01 67.83 78.48
N ASN A 186 -24.04 67.11 78.04
CA ASN A 186 -23.94 66.07 77.01
C ASN A 186 -23.94 66.67 75.60
N TRP A 187 -22.80 67.21 75.17
CA TRP A 187 -22.66 67.84 73.85
C TRP A 187 -22.87 66.89 72.66
N SER A 188 -22.62 65.58 72.83
CA SER A 188 -22.76 64.57 71.76
C SER A 188 -24.17 64.02 71.63
N GLY A 189 -25.03 64.14 72.66
CA GLY A 189 -26.42 63.67 72.62
C GLY A 189 -26.59 62.15 72.52
N THR A 190 -25.52 61.38 72.74
CA THR A 190 -25.48 59.92 72.50
C THR A 190 -26.00 59.09 73.68
N LEU A 191 -25.92 59.61 74.90
CA LEU A 191 -26.53 59.02 76.09
C LEU A 191 -28.03 59.37 76.16
N LYS A 192 -28.89 58.37 75.99
CA LYS A 192 -30.33 58.44 76.24
C LYS A 192 -30.66 58.20 77.70
#